data_AF-A0A6U6UD78-F1
#
_entry.id   AF-A0A6U6UD78-F1
#
_cell.length_a   1.000
_cell.length_b   1.000
_cell.length_c   1.000
_cell.angle_alpha   90.00
_cell.angle_beta   90.00
_cell.angle_gamma   90.00
#
_symmetry.space_group_name_H-M   'P 1'
#
loop_
_entity.id
_entity.type
_entity.pdbx_description
1 polymer ?
#
loop_
_entity_poly.entity_id
_entity_poly.type
_entity_poly.pdbx_seq_one_letter_code
_entity_poly.pdbx_strand_id
1 'polypeptide(L)'
;MWQPLWLLAFLGAYGALAQPGFQPPFETARQQELRKEWQICTRVCRAAAGGRMALDGGYAGAFTVQCWNRNSNNGILRVLDFGGVSLIAYQPCAYMSGKTPKPLWLSMPSRERYRMVFENPKRADGRKVFLEVSLVGDV
;
A
#
# COMPACT_ATOMS: atom_id res chain seq x y z
N MET A 1 -47.02 -53.90 31.99
CA MET A 1 -45.89 -54.85 31.80
C MET A 1 -45.00 -54.26 30.72
N TRP A 2 -43.94 -53.57 31.14
CA TRP A 2 -42.54 -54.05 31.12
C TRP A 2 -41.86 -53.81 29.76
N GLN A 3 -41.02 -52.75 29.71
CA GLN A 3 -39.79 -52.74 28.91
C GLN A 3 -38.78 -53.69 29.56
N PRO A 4 -37.84 -54.28 28.80
CA PRO A 4 -36.49 -53.67 28.70
C PRO A 4 -35.94 -53.71 27.25
N LEU A 5 -35.25 -52.69 26.73
CA LEU A 5 -33.85 -52.29 27.01
C LEU A 5 -32.86 -53.45 26.79
N TRP A 6 -31.69 -53.13 26.21
CA TRP A 6 -30.48 -53.96 25.97
C TRP A 6 -30.21 -54.39 24.51
N LEU A 7 -29.51 -53.51 23.77
CA LEU A 7 -28.41 -53.76 22.81
C LEU A 7 -28.10 -52.41 22.14
N LEU A 8 -27.35 -51.50 22.77
CA LEU A 8 -25.88 -51.41 22.68
C LEU A 8 -25.35 -51.88 21.32
N ALA A 9 -24.87 -50.96 20.48
CA ALA A 9 -23.43 -50.68 20.45
C ALA A 9 -23.06 -49.67 19.34
N PHE A 10 -22.59 -48.51 19.80
CA PHE A 10 -21.37 -47.84 19.32
C PHE A 10 -21.09 -47.87 17.81
N LEU A 11 -21.72 -46.96 17.07
CA LEU A 11 -21.21 -46.51 15.78
C LEU A 11 -20.65 -45.09 15.92
N GLY A 12 -19.32 -45.03 15.95
CA GLY A 12 -18.58 -43.97 15.25
C GLY A 12 -18.56 -42.59 15.89
N ALA A 13 -17.97 -42.47 17.08
CA ALA A 13 -17.30 -41.23 17.45
C ALA A 13 -16.00 -41.12 16.62
N TYR A 14 -16.13 -40.77 15.34
CA TYR A 14 -14.99 -40.31 14.56
C TYR A 14 -14.60 -38.94 15.11
N GLY A 15 -13.49 -38.93 15.84
CA GLY A 15 -12.89 -37.71 16.36
C GLY A 15 -12.63 -36.73 15.22
N ALA A 16 -13.36 -35.62 15.23
CA ALA A 16 -12.91 -34.39 14.61
C ALA A 16 -11.71 -33.91 15.43
N LEU A 17 -10.52 -34.41 15.09
CA LEU A 17 -9.26 -33.83 15.54
C LEU A 17 -9.16 -32.44 14.93
N ALA A 18 -9.66 -31.45 15.67
CA ALA A 18 -9.27 -30.06 15.49
C ALA A 18 -7.74 -30.00 15.56
N GLN A 19 -7.09 -29.83 14.42
CA GLN A 19 -5.65 -29.63 14.35
C GLN A 19 -5.31 -28.34 15.13
N PRO A 20 -4.46 -28.39 16.15
CA PRO A 20 -4.06 -27.21 16.88
C PRO A 20 -3.20 -26.32 15.97
N GLY A 21 -3.74 -25.18 15.58
CA GLY A 21 -2.98 -23.96 15.40
C GLY A 21 -1.93 -23.96 14.29
N PHE A 22 -2.32 -24.24 13.05
CA PHE A 22 -1.62 -23.64 11.92
C PHE A 22 -1.86 -22.12 11.96
N GLN A 23 -1.16 -21.42 12.85
CA GLN A 23 -1.12 -19.96 12.85
C GLN A 23 -0.31 -19.58 11.60
N PRO A 24 -0.87 -18.79 10.66
CA PRO A 24 -0.06 -18.26 9.57
C PRO A 24 1.14 -17.52 10.19
N PRO A 25 2.32 -17.56 9.54
CA PRO A 25 3.55 -17.03 10.11
C PRO A 25 3.29 -15.63 10.66
N PHE A 26 3.66 -15.41 11.93
CA PHE A 26 3.47 -14.14 12.63
C PHE A 26 4.06 -13.02 11.77
N GLU A 27 3.20 -12.30 11.06
CA GLU A 27 3.64 -11.22 10.20
C GLU A 27 4.16 -10.12 11.11
N THR A 28 5.47 -9.92 11.13
CA THR A 28 6.09 -8.89 11.97
C THR A 28 5.46 -7.52 11.66
N ALA A 29 5.41 -6.63 12.65
CA ALA A 29 4.91 -5.26 12.45
C ALA A 29 5.58 -4.57 11.24
N ARG A 30 6.86 -4.86 11.02
CA ARG A 30 7.64 -4.39 9.86
C ARG A 30 7.10 -4.91 8.52
N GLN A 31 6.74 -6.19 8.43
CA GLN A 31 6.17 -6.78 7.21
C GLN A 31 4.79 -6.16 6.90
N GLN A 32 3.99 -5.90 7.93
CA GLN A 32 2.70 -5.21 7.77
C GLN A 32 2.89 -3.77 7.27
N GLU A 33 3.89 -3.05 7.78
CA GLU A 33 4.23 -1.69 7.33
C GLU A 33 4.69 -1.68 5.87
N LEU A 34 5.60 -2.58 5.50
CA LEU A 34 6.06 -2.73 4.12
C LEU A 34 4.93 -3.08 3.16
N ARG A 35 3.98 -3.94 3.59
CA ARG A 35 2.79 -4.26 2.81
C ARG A 35 1.89 -3.05 2.64
N LYS A 36 1.61 -2.29 3.70
CA LYS A 36 0.80 -1.06 3.63
C LYS A 36 1.44 -0.03 2.71
N GLU A 37 2.74 0.18 2.84
CA GLU A 37 3.49 1.10 1.99
C GLU A 37 3.44 0.68 0.52
N TRP A 38 3.66 -0.61 0.24
CA TRP A 38 3.55 -1.16 -1.11
C TRP A 38 2.14 -0.98 -1.70
N GLN A 39 1.09 -1.26 -0.92
CA GLN A 39 -0.31 -1.06 -1.34
C GLN A 39 -0.60 0.40 -1.67
N ILE A 40 -0.16 1.33 -0.82
CA ILE A 40 -0.32 2.77 -1.05
C ILE A 40 0.43 3.19 -2.32
N CYS A 41 1.70 2.81 -2.46
CA CYS A 41 2.51 3.15 -3.63
C CYS A 41 1.86 2.63 -4.92
N THR A 42 1.47 1.36 -4.95
CA THR A 42 0.84 0.70 -6.11
C THR A 42 -0.45 1.41 -6.50
N ARG A 43 -1.30 1.75 -5.52
CA ARG A 43 -2.56 2.43 -5.78
C ARG A 43 -2.36 3.84 -6.34
N VAL A 44 -1.45 4.62 -5.75
CA VAL A 44 -1.11 5.96 -6.27
C VAL A 44 -0.48 5.86 -7.66
N CYS A 45 0.41 4.89 -7.89
CA CYS A 45 1.04 4.69 -9.20
C CYS A 45 0.00 4.33 -10.27
N ARG A 46 -0.97 3.45 -9.96
CA ARG A 46 -2.10 3.13 -10.86
C ARG A 46 -2.91 4.36 -11.23
N ALA A 47 -3.28 5.15 -10.23
CA ALA A 47 -4.04 6.36 -10.46
C ALA A 47 -3.24 7.38 -11.30
N ALA A 48 -1.94 7.52 -11.03
CA ALA A 48 -1.05 8.38 -11.79
C ALA A 48 -0.92 7.94 -13.25
N ALA A 49 -0.77 6.64 -13.50
CA ALA A 49 -0.71 6.07 -14.85
C ALA A 49 -2.02 6.26 -15.62
N GLY A 50 -3.15 6.19 -14.92
CA GLY A 50 -4.50 6.33 -15.49
C GLY A 50 -5.02 7.76 -15.57
N GLY A 51 -4.26 8.77 -15.13
CA GLY A 51 -4.73 10.16 -15.05
C GLY A 51 -5.89 10.38 -14.06
N ARG A 52 -6.04 9.49 -13.08
CA ARG A 52 -7.12 9.45 -12.08
C ARG A 52 -6.70 10.11 -10.76
N MET A 53 -5.95 11.20 -10.84
CA MET A 53 -5.44 11.89 -9.65
C MET A 53 -5.73 13.39 -9.73
N ALA A 54 -6.27 13.94 -8.64
CA ALA A 54 -6.37 15.36 -8.40
C ALA A 54 -5.32 15.78 -7.37
N LEU A 55 -4.59 16.86 -7.67
CA LEU A 55 -3.59 17.42 -6.76
C LEU A 55 -4.27 18.56 -5.99
N ASP A 56 -4.70 18.30 -4.75
CA ASP A 56 -5.65 19.17 -4.05
C ASP A 56 -5.05 19.93 -2.86
N GLY A 57 -3.77 19.69 -2.50
CA GLY A 57 -3.20 20.30 -1.30
C GLY A 57 -1.68 20.36 -1.24
N GLY A 58 -1.17 21.27 -0.40
CA GLY A 58 0.25 21.54 -0.23
C GLY A 58 0.82 22.32 -1.41
N TYR A 59 1.85 21.77 -2.06
CA TYR A 59 2.50 22.34 -3.24
C TYR A 59 1.83 21.90 -4.56
N ALA A 60 0.50 21.79 -4.57
CA ALA A 60 -0.26 21.47 -5.78
C ALA A 60 0.06 22.47 -6.91
N GLY A 61 0.31 21.97 -8.12
CA GLY A 61 0.72 22.77 -9.29
C GLY A 61 2.23 23.07 -9.38
N ALA A 62 3.01 22.90 -8.31
CA ALA A 62 4.47 23.08 -8.36
C ALA A 62 5.21 21.79 -8.78
N PHE A 63 4.51 20.65 -8.72
CA PHE A 63 5.05 19.33 -8.98
C PHE A 63 4.10 18.53 -9.85
N THR A 64 4.65 17.60 -10.63
CA THR A 64 3.88 16.63 -11.39
C THR A 64 4.18 15.23 -10.89
N VAL A 65 3.15 14.37 -10.82
CA VAL A 65 3.27 13.00 -10.31
C VAL A 65 3.05 12.04 -11.46
N GLN A 66 3.98 11.13 -11.67
CA GLN A 66 3.92 10.16 -12.75
C GLN A 66 4.28 8.76 -12.27
N CYS A 67 3.64 7.75 -12.86
CA CYS A 67 4.03 6.36 -12.71
C CYS A 67 4.78 5.91 -13.96
N TRP A 68 6.04 5.51 -13.79
CA TRP A 68 6.78 4.82 -14.83
C TRP A 68 6.41 3.34 -14.81
N ASN A 69 6.15 2.75 -15.99
CA ASN A 69 5.59 1.42 -16.19
C ASN A 69 4.08 1.32 -15.86
N ARG A 70 3.24 1.42 -16.90
CA ARG A 70 1.76 1.44 -16.83
C ARG A 70 1.15 0.13 -16.33
N ASN A 71 1.90 -0.97 -16.31
CA ASN A 71 1.41 -2.27 -15.83
C ASN A 71 1.32 -2.35 -14.29
N SER A 72 1.71 -1.27 -13.59
CA SER A 72 1.25 -0.86 -12.26
C SER A 72 1.55 -1.73 -11.02
N ASN A 73 1.85 -3.01 -11.18
CA ASN A 73 2.20 -3.90 -10.05
C ASN A 73 3.66 -3.74 -9.61
N ASN A 74 4.51 -3.19 -10.50
CA ASN A 74 5.95 -2.95 -10.28
C ASN A 74 6.35 -1.62 -10.95
N GLY A 75 5.51 -0.59 -10.78
CA GLY A 75 5.78 0.75 -11.30
C GLY A 75 6.83 1.50 -10.47
N ILE A 76 7.31 2.62 -10.98
CA ILE A 76 8.09 3.59 -10.20
C ILE A 76 7.26 4.86 -10.11
N LEU A 77 6.82 5.19 -8.90
CA LEU A 77 6.15 6.44 -8.60
C LEU A 77 7.20 7.54 -8.55
N ARG A 78 7.02 8.60 -9.33
CA ARG A 78 7.96 9.71 -9.48
C ARG A 78 7.25 11.02 -9.26
N VAL A 79 7.91 11.90 -8.51
CA VAL A 79 7.54 13.31 -8.37
C VAL A 79 8.56 14.12 -9.16
N LEU A 80 8.07 14.87 -10.12
CA LEU A 80 8.84 15.75 -10.97
C LEU A 80 8.49 17.19 -10.65
N ASP A 81 9.29 18.13 -11.12
CA ASP A 81 8.95 19.55 -11.07
C ASP A 81 7.71 19.88 -11.94
N PHE A 82 7.26 21.14 -11.84
CA PHE A 82 6.20 21.71 -12.68
C PHE A 82 6.46 21.50 -14.17
N GLY A 83 7.73 21.54 -14.61
CA GLY A 83 8.10 21.32 -16.00
C GLY A 83 8.09 19.85 -16.44
N GLY A 84 7.99 18.90 -15.50
CA GLY A 84 8.10 17.48 -15.77
C GLY A 84 9.51 17.04 -16.19
N VAL A 85 10.53 17.84 -15.92
CA VAL A 85 11.92 17.59 -16.38
C VAL A 85 12.78 17.09 -15.23
N SER A 86 12.71 17.74 -14.07
CA SER A 86 13.60 17.43 -12.95
C SER A 86 13.00 16.38 -12.03
N LEU A 87 13.74 15.29 -11.77
CA LEU A 87 13.34 14.27 -10.80
C LEU A 87 13.58 14.74 -9.36
N ILE A 88 12.49 14.96 -8.63
CA ILE A 88 12.51 15.46 -7.26
C ILE A 88 12.55 14.30 -6.26
N ALA A 89 11.67 13.33 -6.44
CA ALA A 89 11.63 12.14 -5.61
C ALA A 89 11.10 10.96 -6.42
N TYR A 90 11.49 9.75 -6.03
CA TYR A 90 10.95 8.55 -6.66
C TYR A 90 10.96 7.37 -5.70
N GLN A 91 10.01 6.46 -5.89
CA GLN A 91 9.95 5.22 -5.16
C GLN A 91 9.45 4.09 -6.07
N PRO A 92 10.18 2.97 -6.14
CA PRO A 92 9.65 1.75 -6.75
C PRO A 92 8.46 1.24 -5.93
N CYS A 93 7.37 0.90 -6.60
CA CYS A 93 6.20 0.27 -5.99
C CYS A 93 6.28 -1.26 -6.09
N ALA A 94 7.47 -1.82 -5.85
CA ALA A 94 7.67 -3.27 -5.78
C ALA A 94 7.67 -3.71 -4.31
N TYR A 95 7.11 -4.89 -4.04
CA TYR A 95 7.09 -5.45 -2.69
C TYR A 95 8.52 -5.59 -2.15
N MET A 96 8.76 -5.16 -0.90
CA MET A 96 10.09 -5.15 -0.27
C MET A 96 11.17 -4.33 -1.01
N SER A 97 10.78 -3.41 -1.89
CA SER A 97 11.75 -2.50 -2.47
C SER A 97 12.31 -1.53 -1.43
N GLY A 98 13.62 -1.31 -1.49
CA GLY A 98 14.30 -0.38 -0.59
C GLY A 98 13.96 1.08 -0.90
N LYS A 99 14.31 1.97 0.03
CA LYS A 99 14.25 3.42 -0.19
C LYS A 99 15.29 3.84 -1.22
N THR A 100 14.91 4.78 -2.07
CA THR A 100 15.77 5.35 -3.10
C THR A 100 16.65 6.47 -2.52
N PRO A 101 17.67 6.94 -3.24
CA PRO A 101 18.46 8.12 -2.86
C PRO A 101 17.63 9.40 -2.70
N LYS A 102 16.48 9.51 -3.39
CA LYS A 102 15.52 10.61 -3.26
C LYS A 102 14.18 10.07 -2.77
N PRO A 103 14.09 9.72 -1.47
CA PRO A 103 12.99 8.94 -0.95
C PRO A 103 11.67 9.70 -1.02
N LEU A 104 10.62 8.96 -1.31
CA LEU A 104 9.24 9.38 -1.14
C LEU A 104 8.72 8.75 0.16
N TRP A 105 7.96 9.50 0.94
CA TRP A 105 7.23 8.96 2.09
C TRP A 105 5.75 9.08 1.80
N LEU A 106 5.04 7.96 1.91
CA LEU A 106 3.64 7.85 1.56
C LEU A 106 2.81 7.61 2.82
N SER A 107 1.73 8.35 2.97
CA SER A 107 0.73 8.11 4.00
C SER A 107 -0.68 8.28 3.45
N MET A 108 -1.66 7.69 4.13
CA MET A 108 -3.06 7.68 3.72
C MET A 108 -3.91 8.36 4.80
N PRO A 109 -4.00 9.71 4.80
CA PRO A 109 -4.84 10.43 5.76
C PRO A 109 -6.34 10.10 5.65
N SER A 110 -6.82 9.71 4.46
CA SER A 110 -8.20 9.25 4.23
C SER A 110 -8.21 8.17 3.15
N ARG A 111 -9.31 7.41 3.02
CA ARG A 111 -9.45 6.30 2.05
C ARG A 111 -9.13 6.69 0.61
N GLU A 112 -9.45 7.93 0.24
CA GLU A 112 -9.26 8.48 -1.11
C GLU A 112 -8.18 9.55 -1.18
N ARG A 113 -7.60 9.94 -0.04
CA ARG A 113 -6.56 10.97 0.02
C ARG A 113 -5.24 10.39 0.49
N TYR A 114 -4.21 10.69 -0.28
CA TYR A 114 -2.85 10.23 -0.08
C TYR A 114 -1.96 11.45 0.10
N ARG A 115 -1.01 11.34 1.02
CA ARG A 115 -0.01 12.38 1.26
C ARG A 115 1.36 11.82 0.88
N MET A 116 2.00 12.51 -0.04
CA MET A 116 3.39 12.32 -0.43
C MET A 116 4.24 13.34 0.29
N VAL A 117 5.30 12.90 0.95
CA VAL A 117 6.30 13.78 1.56
C VAL A 117 7.64 13.49 0.92
N PHE A 118 8.42 14.52 0.63
CA PHE A 118 9.75 14.42 0.03
C PHE A 118 10.58 15.66 0.38
N GLU A 119 11.88 15.61 0.13
CA GLU A 119 12.78 16.74 0.40
C GLU A 119 12.55 17.88 -0.61
N ASN A 120 12.60 19.13 -0.13
CA ASN A 120 12.41 20.30 -0.96
C ASN A 120 13.64 20.52 -1.86
N PRO A 121 13.53 20.37 -3.19
CA PRO A 121 14.67 20.55 -4.08
C PRO A 121 15.15 22.01 -4.13
N LYS A 122 14.30 22.97 -3.73
CA LYS A 122 14.61 24.41 -3.74
C LYS A 122 15.34 24.87 -2.48
N ARG A 123 15.50 24.02 -1.47
CA ARG A 123 16.17 24.39 -0.21
C ARG A 123 17.18 23.32 0.19
N ALA A 124 18.43 23.74 0.39
CA ALA A 124 19.51 22.86 0.87
C ALA A 124 19.39 22.49 2.35
N ASP A 125 18.39 23.03 3.07
CA ASP A 125 18.18 22.81 4.50
C ASP A 125 17.54 21.43 4.82
N GLY A 126 17.26 20.62 3.80
CA GLY A 126 16.62 19.31 3.97
C GLY A 126 15.17 19.39 4.41
N ARG A 127 14.53 20.56 4.34
CA ARG A 127 13.10 20.67 4.70
C ARG A 127 12.27 19.78 3.80
N LYS A 128 11.36 19.05 4.42
CA LYS A 128 10.39 18.23 3.71
C LYS A 128 9.20 19.08 3.29
N VAL A 129 8.70 18.80 2.10
CA VAL A 129 7.44 19.33 1.59
C VAL A 129 6.46 18.18 1.42
N PHE A 130 5.17 18.50 1.45
CA PHE A 130 4.13 17.53 1.22
C PHE A 130 3.25 17.93 0.04
N LEU A 131 2.74 16.91 -0.64
CA LEU A 131 1.79 16.99 -1.73
C LEU A 131 0.63 16.06 -1.40
N GLU A 132 -0.58 16.60 -1.41
CA GLU A 132 -1.79 15.81 -1.21
C GLU A 132 -2.43 15.46 -2.54
N VAL A 133 -2.85 14.21 -2.67
CA VAL A 133 -3.43 13.66 -3.88
C VAL A 133 -4.72 12.95 -3.54
N SER A 134 -5.79 13.32 -4.21
CA SER A 134 -7.06 12.61 -4.18
C SER A 134 -7.16 11.72 -5.41
N LEU A 135 -7.62 10.49 -5.22
CA LEU A 135 -7.90 9.60 -6.36
C LEU A 135 -9.29 9.89 -6.89
N VAL A 136 -9.43 9.98 -8.21
CA VAL A 136 -10.70 10.28 -8.88
C VAL A 136 -11.20 9.01 -9.59
N GLY A 137 -12.26 8.41 -9.06
CA GLY A 137 -12.86 7.16 -9.55
C GLY A 137 -12.21 5.90 -8.97
N ASP A 138 -12.79 4.73 -9.28
CA ASP A 138 -12.29 3.44 -8.81
C ASP A 138 -10.94 3.09 -9.46
N VAL A 139 -9.93 2.73 -8.66
CA VAL A 139 -8.55 2.40 -9.07
C VAL A 139 -8.22 0.94 -8.82
#